data_AF-A0A2G6J522-F1
#
_entry.id   AF-A0A2G6J522-F1
#
_cell.length_a   1.000
_cell.length_b   1.000
_cell.length_c   1.000
_cell.angle_alpha   90.00
_cell.angle_beta   90.00
_cell.angle_gamma   90.00
#
_symmetry.space_group_name_H-M   'P 1'
#
loop_
_entity.id
_entity.type
_entity.pdbx_description
1 polymer ?
#
loop_
_entity_poly.entity_id
_entity_poly.type
_entity_poly.pdbx_seq_one_letter_code
_entity_poly.pdbx_strand_id
1 'polypeptide(L)'
;MRRGETAMTVSYERERAMSERRDEELQRFFDGELSPRRARKVHARIVDDAAEARRLEALDEMGAMVREAASASADEADFSQLWAKVERGIKADAKRRERSFMPSRLLRWGVGLAAATAAAVLAVVLLNPLQAPPQRNDCMIESLEVGAGATSTIFTIDDPELADVTTVVWVSETQGE
;
A
#
# COMPACT_ATOMS: atom_id res chain seq x y z
N MET A 1 -2.10 -10.89 -51.37
CA MET A 1 -3.13 -11.16 -50.33
C MET A 1 -2.79 -10.65 -48.92
N ARG A 2 -1.56 -10.24 -48.57
CA ARG A 2 -1.22 -9.80 -47.19
C ARG A 2 -1.69 -8.40 -46.74
N ARG A 3 -2.29 -7.57 -47.61
CA ARG A 3 -2.72 -6.20 -47.22
C ARG A 3 -4.03 -6.16 -46.42
N GLY A 4 -4.84 -7.23 -46.43
CA GLY A 4 -6.13 -7.26 -45.72
C GLY A 4 -6.01 -7.51 -44.22
N GLU A 5 -5.10 -8.40 -43.82
CA GLU A 5 -4.97 -8.82 -42.41
C GLU A 5 -4.47 -7.69 -41.51
N THR A 6 -3.53 -6.87 -41.99
CA THR A 6 -2.99 -5.74 -41.19
C THR A 6 -4.04 -4.67 -40.89
N ALA A 7 -5.01 -4.44 -41.79
CA ALA A 7 -6.03 -3.42 -41.59
C ALA A 7 -7.05 -3.82 -40.50
N MET A 8 -7.36 -5.11 -40.38
CA MET A 8 -8.34 -5.61 -39.41
C MET A 8 -7.81 -5.54 -37.97
N THR A 9 -6.55 -5.94 -37.75
CA THR A 9 -5.92 -5.91 -36.42
C THR A 9 -5.87 -4.49 -35.85
N VAL A 10 -5.54 -3.50 -36.68
CA VAL A 10 -5.46 -2.10 -36.24
C VAL A 10 -6.83 -1.54 -35.83
N SER A 11 -7.92 -1.96 -36.48
CA SER A 11 -9.27 -1.53 -36.09
C SER A 11 -9.67 -2.08 -34.73
N TYR A 12 -9.40 -3.38 -34.50
CA TYR A 12 -9.73 -4.05 -33.25
C TYR A 12 -8.97 -3.46 -32.05
N GLU A 13 -7.66 -3.23 -32.20
CA GLU A 13 -6.84 -2.63 -31.15
C GLU A 13 -7.34 -1.23 -30.77
N ARG A 14 -7.74 -0.44 -31.77
CA ARG A 14 -8.28 0.90 -31.52
C ARG A 14 -9.61 0.85 -30.79
N GLU A 15 -10.52 -0.04 -31.17
CA GLU A 15 -11.81 -0.21 -30.51
C GLU A 15 -11.64 -0.68 -29.06
N ARG A 16 -10.74 -1.63 -28.82
CA ARG A 16 -10.39 -2.10 -27.48
C ARG A 16 -9.86 -0.97 -26.61
N ALA A 17 -8.86 -0.23 -27.09
CA ALA A 17 -8.29 0.90 -26.34
C ALA A 17 -9.33 2.00 -26.05
N MET A 18 -10.29 2.21 -26.96
CA MET A 18 -11.41 3.12 -26.72
C MET A 18 -12.38 2.58 -25.66
N SER A 19 -12.67 1.28 -25.64
CA SER A 19 -13.50 0.66 -24.60
C SER A 19 -12.84 0.76 -23.23
N GLU A 20 -11.55 0.40 -23.13
CA GLU A 20 -10.79 0.44 -21.87
C GLU A 20 -10.77 1.86 -21.28
N ARG A 21 -10.56 2.89 -22.12
CA ARG A 21 -10.63 4.30 -21.68
C ARG A 21 -12.03 4.72 -21.22
N ARG A 22 -13.09 4.19 -21.82
CA ARG A 22 -14.47 4.47 -21.39
C ARG A 22 -14.77 3.80 -20.07
N ASP A 23 -14.30 2.57 -19.87
CA ASP A 23 -14.46 1.83 -18.62
C ASP A 23 -13.73 2.54 -17.48
N GLU A 24 -12.50 2.99 -17.71
CA GLU A 24 -11.75 3.82 -16.74
C GLU A 24 -12.49 5.14 -16.43
N GLU A 25 -13.04 5.82 -17.44
CA GLU A 25 -13.81 7.06 -17.22
C GLU A 25 -15.09 6.80 -16.43
N LEU A 26 -15.76 5.66 -16.64
CA LEU A 26 -16.96 5.26 -15.91
C LEU A 26 -16.64 4.92 -14.45
N GLN A 27 -15.54 4.21 -14.17
CA GLN A 27 -15.06 3.93 -12.81
C GLN A 27 -14.77 5.24 -12.06
N ARG A 28 -13.99 6.13 -12.68
CA ARG A 28 -13.70 7.45 -12.09
C ARG A 28 -14.95 8.32 -11.88
N PHE A 29 -15.97 8.15 -12.72
CA PHE A 29 -17.27 8.79 -12.52
C PHE A 29 -17.97 8.25 -11.27
N PHE A 30 -18.00 6.92 -11.11
CA PHE A 30 -18.55 6.23 -9.95
C PHE A 30 -17.84 6.64 -8.65
N ASP A 31 -16.51 6.74 -8.66
CA ASP A 31 -15.69 7.15 -7.50
C ASP A 31 -15.76 8.67 -7.21
N GLY A 32 -16.45 9.46 -8.04
CA GLY A 32 -16.56 10.91 -7.86
C GLY A 32 -15.27 11.70 -8.20
N GLU A 33 -14.33 11.08 -8.90
CA GLU A 33 -13.02 11.66 -9.21
C GLU A 33 -13.00 12.52 -10.49
N LEU A 34 -14.11 12.58 -11.22
CA LEU A 34 -14.22 13.40 -12.42
C LEU A 34 -14.52 14.86 -12.10
N SER A 35 -13.85 15.77 -12.82
CA SER A 35 -14.24 17.19 -12.82
C SER A 35 -15.72 17.35 -13.23
N PRO A 36 -16.44 18.37 -12.72
CA PRO A 36 -17.87 18.54 -13.00
C PRO A 36 -18.22 18.58 -14.50
N ARG A 37 -17.33 19.13 -15.33
CA ARG A 37 -17.52 19.16 -16.79
C ARG A 37 -17.47 17.77 -17.42
N ARG A 38 -16.57 16.89 -16.97
CA ARG A 38 -16.44 15.51 -17.48
C ARG A 38 -17.57 14.63 -16.93
N ALA A 39 -17.88 14.75 -15.64
CA ALA A 39 -19.00 14.03 -15.03
C ALA A 39 -20.32 14.25 -15.78
N ARG A 40 -20.63 15.51 -16.17
CA ARG A 40 -21.81 15.82 -17.00
C ARG A 40 -21.81 15.12 -18.36
N LYS A 41 -20.65 14.95 -19.00
CA LYS A 41 -20.52 14.26 -20.29
C LYS A 41 -20.75 12.76 -20.15
N VAL A 42 -20.14 12.14 -19.14
CA VAL A 42 -20.33 10.72 -18.83
C VAL A 42 -21.78 10.46 -18.46
N HIS A 43 -22.38 11.30 -17.62
CA HIS A 43 -23.80 11.22 -17.29
C HIS A 43 -24.71 11.29 -18.53
N ALA A 44 -24.48 12.23 -19.45
CA ALA A 44 -25.25 12.29 -20.69
C ALA A 44 -25.11 11.01 -21.52
N ARG A 45 -23.90 10.44 -21.59
CA ARG A 45 -23.65 9.18 -22.29
C ARG A 45 -24.36 7.99 -21.64
N ILE A 46 -24.36 7.91 -20.31
CA ILE A 46 -25.08 6.87 -19.56
C ILE A 46 -26.59 6.93 -19.84
N VAL A 47 -27.16 8.13 -19.96
CA VAL A 47 -28.59 8.33 -20.30
C VAL A 47 -28.90 7.80 -21.69
N ASP A 48 -27.98 7.97 -22.65
CA ASP A 48 -28.17 7.57 -24.04
C ASP A 48 -27.76 6.11 -24.32
N ASP A 49 -26.95 5.49 -23.46
CA ASP A 49 -26.39 4.14 -23.63
C ASP A 49 -26.76 3.19 -22.48
N ALA A 50 -27.74 2.34 -22.71
CA ALA A 50 -28.20 1.33 -21.75
C ALA A 50 -27.12 0.32 -21.35
N ALA A 51 -26.08 0.10 -22.16
CA ALA A 51 -24.97 -0.76 -21.77
C ALA A 51 -24.08 -0.09 -20.71
N GLU A 52 -23.82 1.21 -20.82
CA GLU A 52 -23.09 1.96 -19.79
C GLU A 52 -23.89 2.07 -18.50
N ALA A 53 -25.22 2.26 -18.58
CA ALA A 53 -26.10 2.24 -17.41
C ALA A 53 -26.02 0.91 -16.64
N ARG A 54 -26.10 -0.23 -17.34
CA ARG A 54 -25.94 -1.56 -16.72
C ARG A 54 -24.55 -1.77 -16.10
N ARG A 55 -23.49 -1.24 -16.73
CA ARG A 55 -22.14 -1.30 -16.15
C ARG A 55 -22.05 -0.50 -14.85
N LEU A 56 -22.66 0.68 -14.79
CA LEU A 56 -22.69 1.49 -13.58
C LEU A 56 -23.47 0.81 -12.44
N GLU A 57 -24.61 0.17 -12.76
CA GLU A 57 -25.39 -0.63 -11.81
C GLU A 57 -24.56 -1.79 -11.24
N ALA A 58 -23.82 -2.51 -12.08
CA ALA A 58 -22.93 -3.57 -11.64
C ALA A 58 -21.79 -3.07 -10.73
N LEU A 59 -21.24 -1.87 -10.99
CA LEU A 59 -20.25 -1.24 -10.10
C LEU A 59 -20.87 -0.90 -8.74
N ASP A 60 -22.10 -0.41 -8.71
CA ASP A 60 -22.80 -0.10 -7.45
C ASP A 60 -23.08 -1.36 -6.63
N GLU A 61 -23.55 -2.43 -7.28
CA GLU A 61 -23.80 -3.73 -6.63
C GLU A 61 -22.50 -4.32 -6.04
N MET A 62 -21.41 -4.31 -6.80
CA MET A 62 -20.10 -4.73 -6.31
C MET A 62 -19.63 -3.87 -5.14
N GLY A 63 -19.81 -2.54 -5.23
CA GLY A 63 -19.50 -1.62 -4.13
C GLY A 63 -20.32 -1.90 -2.88
N ALA A 64 -21.59 -2.28 -3.02
CA ALA A 64 -22.45 -2.65 -1.91
C ALA A 64 -21.94 -3.93 -1.22
N MET A 65 -21.61 -4.97 -1.98
CA MET A 65 -21.04 -6.22 -1.44
C MET A 65 -19.72 -5.98 -0.69
N VAL A 66 -18.82 -5.17 -1.25
CA VAL A 66 -17.54 -4.84 -0.58
C VAL A 66 -17.79 -4.06 0.72
N ARG A 67 -18.71 -3.09 0.72
CA ARG A 67 -19.06 -2.32 1.93
C ARG A 67 -19.69 -3.21 3.01
N GLU A 68 -20.57 -4.13 2.62
CA GLU A 68 -21.19 -5.08 3.54
C GLU A 68 -20.14 -6.00 4.17
N ALA A 69 -19.27 -6.61 3.36
CA ALA A 69 -18.18 -7.46 3.85
C ALA A 69 -17.22 -6.69 4.77
N ALA A 70 -16.86 -5.45 4.39
CA ALA A 70 -16.01 -4.59 5.22
C ALA A 70 -16.69 -4.21 6.55
N SER A 71 -18.00 -3.95 6.55
CA SER A 71 -18.78 -3.68 7.76
C SER A 71 -18.79 -4.90 8.69
N ALA A 72 -19.05 -6.10 8.15
CA ALA A 72 -19.03 -7.33 8.93
C ALA A 72 -17.64 -7.58 9.56
N SER A 73 -16.57 -7.38 8.79
CA SER A 73 -15.20 -7.48 9.31
C SER A 73 -14.87 -6.42 10.36
N ALA A 74 -15.43 -5.21 10.23
CA ALA A 74 -15.25 -4.15 11.22
C ALA A 74 -15.96 -4.48 12.54
N ASP A 75 -17.15 -5.08 12.50
CA ASP A 75 -17.89 -5.46 13.71
C ASP A 75 -17.17 -6.54 14.53
N GLU A 76 -16.39 -7.40 13.86
CA GLU A 76 -15.58 -8.45 14.50
C GLU A 76 -14.23 -7.94 15.04
N ALA A 77 -13.75 -6.80 14.54
CA ALA A 77 -12.43 -6.28 14.88
C ALA A 77 -12.42 -5.50 16.23
N ASP A 78 -11.50 -5.86 17.13
CA ASP A 78 -11.27 -5.09 18.36
C ASP A 78 -10.44 -3.83 18.09
N PHE A 79 -11.11 -2.77 17.63
CA PHE A 79 -10.51 -1.46 17.39
C PHE A 79 -10.02 -0.77 18.66
N SER A 80 -10.48 -1.19 19.84
CA SER A 80 -10.08 -0.56 21.10
C SER A 80 -8.59 -0.80 21.38
N GLN A 81 -8.11 -2.02 21.13
CA GLN A 81 -6.70 -2.37 21.28
C GLN A 81 -5.83 -1.73 20.20
N LEU A 82 -6.33 -1.69 18.94
CA LEU A 82 -5.63 -1.04 17.84
C LEU A 82 -5.44 0.46 18.13
N TRP A 83 -6.49 1.14 18.57
CA TRP A 83 -6.42 2.57 18.88
C TRP A 83 -5.49 2.85 20.06
N ALA A 84 -5.54 2.03 21.13
CA ALA A 84 -4.61 2.15 22.25
C ALA A 84 -3.14 1.95 21.83
N LYS A 85 -2.88 1.12 20.81
CA LYS A 85 -1.54 0.96 20.23
C LYS A 85 -1.12 2.20 19.44
N VAL A 86 -2.01 2.74 18.60
CA VAL A 86 -1.76 3.99 17.85
C VAL A 86 -1.49 5.16 18.79
N GLU A 87 -2.30 5.33 19.83
CA GLU A 87 -2.14 6.41 20.82
C GLU A 87 -0.80 6.29 21.56
N ARG A 88 -0.39 5.08 21.96
CA ARG A 88 0.93 4.84 22.56
C ARG A 88 2.06 5.19 21.60
N GLY A 89 1.94 4.85 20.32
CA GLY A 89 2.91 5.20 19.28
C GLY A 89 3.09 6.72 19.14
N ILE A 90 1.97 7.45 19.06
CA ILE A 90 1.97 8.92 18.97
C ILE A 90 2.65 9.55 20.20
N LYS A 91 2.30 9.09 21.41
CA LYS A 91 2.92 9.58 22.66
C LYS A 91 4.42 9.28 22.72
N ALA A 92 4.84 8.12 22.24
CA ALA A 92 6.25 7.74 22.18
C ALA A 92 7.04 8.62 21.19
N ASP A 93 6.47 8.89 20.00
CA ASP A 93 7.10 9.77 19.01
C ASP A 93 7.22 11.21 19.52
N ALA A 94 6.17 11.74 20.14
CA ALA A 94 6.19 13.06 20.77
C ALA A 94 7.33 13.18 21.81
N LYS A 95 7.48 12.16 22.68
CA LYS A 95 8.55 12.12 23.69
C LYS A 95 9.94 12.01 23.06
N ARG A 96 10.07 11.35 21.91
CA ARG A 96 11.34 11.25 21.16
C ARG A 96 11.72 12.59 20.55
N ARG A 97 10.76 13.30 19.95
CA ARG A 97 10.96 14.67 19.41
C ARG A 97 11.35 15.65 20.50
N GLU A 98 10.69 15.60 21.65
CA GLU A 98 11.01 16.46 22.79
C GLU A 98 12.44 16.23 23.29
N ARG A 99 12.87 14.96 23.41
CA ARG A 99 14.27 14.62 23.76
C ARG A 99 15.28 15.04 22.70
N SER A 100 14.90 14.99 21.42
CA SER A 100 15.76 15.46 20.32
C SER A 100 15.93 16.98 20.30
N PHE A 101 15.07 17.73 20.98
CA PHE A 101 15.15 19.18 21.04
C PHE A 101 16.08 19.70 22.14
N MET A 102 16.70 18.82 22.94
CA MET A 102 17.73 19.25 23.88
C MET A 102 18.91 19.86 23.10
N PRO A 103 19.23 21.15 23.31
CA PRO A 103 20.28 21.81 22.56
C PRO A 103 21.62 21.14 22.88
N SER A 104 22.24 20.54 21.88
CA SER A 104 23.56 19.89 21.94
C SER A 104 24.69 20.78 22.49
N ARG A 105 24.42 22.07 22.71
CA ARG A 105 25.32 23.03 23.36
C ARG A 105 25.51 22.79 24.86
N LEU A 106 24.49 22.32 25.59
CA LEU A 106 24.62 22.02 27.04
C LEU A 106 25.39 20.72 27.30
N LEU A 107 25.37 19.78 26.35
CA LEU A 107 26.11 18.52 26.47
C LEU A 107 27.65 18.72 26.35
N ARG A 108 28.12 19.81 25.74
CA ARG A 108 29.57 20.12 25.63
C ARG A 108 30.19 20.61 26.93
N TRP A 109 29.41 21.09 27.90
CA TRP A 109 29.93 21.65 29.16
C TRP A 109 29.99 20.61 30.30
N GLY A 110 29.28 19.47 30.17
CA GLY A 110 29.28 18.39 31.17
C GLY A 110 30.34 17.30 30.99
N VAL A 111 31.17 17.36 29.95
CA VAL A 111 32.15 16.31 29.60
C VAL A 111 33.31 16.22 30.62
N GLY A 112 33.46 17.19 31.52
CA GLY A 112 34.51 17.20 32.54
C GLY A 112 34.31 16.21 33.71
N LEU A 113 33.09 15.72 33.95
CA LEU A 113 32.80 14.82 35.09
C LEU A 113 32.31 13.41 34.70
N ALA A 114 32.07 13.14 33.42
CA ALA A 114 31.54 11.87 32.91
C ALA A 114 32.58 10.98 32.21
N ALA A 115 33.87 11.25 32.38
CA ALA A 115 34.94 10.44 31.77
C ALA A 115 35.01 9.01 32.35
N ALA A 116 34.55 8.80 33.60
CA ALA A 116 34.56 7.48 34.22
C ALA A 116 33.37 6.58 33.81
N THR A 117 32.20 7.14 33.50
CA THR A 117 31.00 6.36 33.14
C THR A 117 30.86 6.13 31.64
N ALA A 118 31.37 7.03 30.79
CA ALA A 118 31.35 6.86 29.33
C ALA A 118 32.18 5.65 28.87
N ALA A 119 33.31 5.36 29.54
CA ALA A 119 34.11 4.18 29.25
C ALA A 119 33.36 2.87 29.55
N ALA A 120 32.54 2.83 30.60
CA ALA A 120 31.75 1.66 30.96
C ALA A 120 30.59 1.43 29.96
N VAL A 121 29.90 2.49 29.52
CA VAL A 121 28.82 2.36 28.52
C VAL A 121 29.39 2.03 27.13
N LEU A 122 30.51 2.64 26.74
CA LEU A 122 31.19 2.31 25.49
C LEU A 122 31.75 0.88 25.50
N ALA A 123 32.28 0.42 26.64
CA ALA A 123 32.69 -0.98 26.80
C ALA A 123 31.49 -1.93 26.73
N VAL A 124 30.34 -1.60 27.33
CA VAL A 124 29.12 -2.41 27.22
C VAL A 124 28.58 -2.39 25.78
N VAL A 125 28.64 -1.29 25.04
CA VAL A 125 28.19 -1.23 23.64
C VAL A 125 29.17 -1.95 22.71
N LEU A 126 30.47 -1.88 22.96
CA LEU A 126 31.49 -2.60 22.18
C LEU A 126 31.59 -4.10 22.51
N LEU A 127 31.24 -4.50 23.75
CA LEU A 127 31.27 -5.90 24.21
C LEU A 127 29.90 -6.59 24.13
N ASN A 128 28.83 -5.87 23.75
CA ASN A 128 27.51 -6.46 23.58
C ASN A 128 27.18 -6.64 22.08
N PRO A 129 27.47 -7.81 21.49
CA PRO A 129 27.21 -8.10 20.07
C PRO A 129 25.71 -8.28 19.73
N LEU A 130 24.79 -7.78 20.57
CA LEU A 130 23.34 -8.04 20.45
C LEU A 130 22.61 -7.16 19.42
N GLN A 131 23.29 -6.28 18.70
CA GLN A 131 22.75 -5.68 17.48
C GLN A 131 23.62 -6.11 16.32
N ALA A 132 23.45 -7.37 15.91
CA ALA A 132 23.72 -7.72 14.53
C ALA A 132 23.03 -6.65 13.67
N PRO A 133 23.74 -5.96 12.75
CA PRO A 133 23.05 -5.13 11.77
C PRO A 133 21.93 -5.99 11.19
N PRO A 134 20.72 -5.43 10.94
CA PRO A 134 19.66 -6.20 10.31
C PRO A 134 20.30 -6.89 9.12
N GLN A 135 20.35 -8.22 9.16
CA GLN A 135 20.96 -8.96 8.06
C GLN A 135 20.14 -8.57 6.85
N ARG A 136 20.80 -7.85 5.94
CA ARG A 136 20.27 -7.54 4.63
C ARG A 136 20.15 -8.91 3.96
N ASN A 137 18.97 -9.49 4.11
CA ASN A 137 18.60 -10.70 3.41
C ASN A 137 18.37 -10.29 1.97
N ASP A 138 19.46 -10.26 1.19
CA ASP A 138 19.41 -10.21 -0.28
C ASP A 138 18.89 -11.58 -0.79
N CYS A 139 17.72 -11.97 -0.29
CA CYS A 139 17.01 -13.15 -0.75
C CYS A 139 16.33 -12.78 -2.05
N MET A 140 16.98 -13.10 -3.17
CA MET A 140 16.32 -13.10 -4.47
C MET A 140 15.34 -14.29 -4.47
N ILE A 141 14.04 -14.00 -4.53
CA ILE A 141 13.01 -15.02 -4.61
C ILE A 141 12.99 -15.53 -6.06
N GLU A 142 13.68 -16.63 -6.33
CA GLU A 142 13.70 -17.26 -7.66
C GLU A 142 12.44 -18.08 -7.91
N SER A 143 11.92 -18.75 -6.88
CA SER A 143 10.73 -19.57 -6.94
C SER A 143 10.03 -19.56 -5.58
N LEU A 144 8.71 -19.44 -5.60
CA LEU A 144 7.86 -19.54 -4.43
C LEU A 144 6.93 -20.74 -4.62
N GLU A 145 7.28 -21.87 -4.01
CA GLU A 145 6.39 -23.03 -3.97
C GLU A 145 5.34 -22.81 -2.89
N VAL A 146 4.08 -22.80 -3.31
CA VAL A 146 2.93 -22.63 -2.43
C VAL A 146 2.21 -23.96 -2.33
N GLY A 147 1.87 -24.38 -1.11
CA GLY A 147 1.15 -25.63 -0.87
C GLY A 147 -0.18 -25.70 -1.62
N ALA A 148 -0.65 -26.91 -1.92
CA ALA A 148 -1.94 -27.10 -2.55
C ALA A 148 -3.05 -26.44 -1.71
N GLY A 149 -3.79 -25.49 -2.30
CA GLY A 149 -4.85 -24.75 -1.62
C GLY A 149 -4.45 -23.40 -1.03
N ALA A 150 -3.19 -22.97 -1.17
CA ALA A 150 -2.77 -21.61 -0.83
C ALA A 150 -2.56 -20.75 -2.08
N THR A 151 -2.85 -19.46 -1.96
CA THR A 151 -2.63 -18.44 -2.98
C THR A 151 -1.54 -17.50 -2.49
N SER A 152 -0.57 -17.19 -3.34
CA SER A 152 0.44 -16.16 -3.05
C SER A 152 0.30 -14.96 -3.97
N THR A 153 0.65 -13.79 -3.45
CA THR A 153 0.74 -12.54 -4.20
C THR A 153 2.04 -11.86 -3.84
N ILE A 154 2.82 -11.48 -4.84
CA ILE A 154 4.09 -10.77 -4.67
C ILE A 154 3.91 -9.37 -5.25
N PHE A 155 4.24 -8.36 -4.47
CA PHE A 155 4.29 -6.97 -4.96
C PHE A 155 5.51 -6.25 -4.43
N THR A 156 6.01 -5.32 -5.23
CA THR A 156 7.18 -4.49 -4.91
C THR A 156 6.72 -3.07 -4.62
N ILE A 157 7.23 -2.50 -3.54
CA ILE A 157 7.03 -1.10 -3.17
C ILE A 157 8.34 -0.38 -3.41
N ASP A 158 8.32 0.55 -4.36
CA ASP A 158 9.42 1.48 -4.59
C ASP A 158 9.32 2.61 -3.56
N ASP A 159 10.27 2.68 -2.64
CA ASP A 159 10.44 3.81 -1.74
C ASP A 159 11.44 4.79 -2.38
N PRO A 160 11.06 6.02 -2.76
CA PRO A 160 11.99 6.95 -3.37
C PRO A 160 13.01 7.55 -2.38
N GLU A 161 12.79 7.44 -1.08
CA GLU A 161 13.69 7.97 -0.04
C GLU A 161 14.71 6.93 0.44
N LEU A 162 14.35 5.65 0.37
CA LEU A 162 15.25 4.52 0.63
C LEU A 162 15.69 3.95 -0.70
N ALA A 163 16.98 3.91 -1.01
CA ALA A 163 17.49 3.37 -2.27
C ALA A 163 17.25 1.85 -2.49
N ASP A 164 16.38 1.23 -1.69
CA ASP A 164 16.08 -0.20 -1.67
C ASP A 164 14.58 -0.43 -1.97
N VAL A 165 14.31 -1.39 -2.86
CA VAL A 165 12.95 -1.85 -3.19
C VAL A 165 12.47 -2.80 -2.10
N THR A 166 11.27 -2.57 -1.56
CA THR A 166 10.68 -3.48 -0.58
C THR A 166 9.76 -4.48 -1.27
N THR A 167 10.14 -5.76 -1.27
CA THR A 167 9.28 -6.84 -1.79
C THR A 167 8.41 -7.41 -0.66
N VAL A 168 7.10 -7.40 -0.86
CA VAL A 168 6.13 -8.00 0.06
C VAL A 168 5.56 -9.26 -0.58
N VAL A 169 5.65 -10.37 0.15
CA VAL A 169 5.03 -11.65 -0.23
C VAL A 169 3.86 -11.89 0.72
N TRP A 170 2.66 -11.91 0.16
CA TRP A 170 1.45 -12.28 0.88
C TRP A 170 1.08 -13.71 0.53
N VAL A 171 0.88 -14.57 1.54
CA VAL A 171 0.41 -15.95 1.34
C VAL A 171 -0.88 -16.12 2.13
N SER A 172 -1.96 -16.49 1.44
CA SER A 172 -3.25 -16.80 2.04
C SER A 172 -3.57 -18.28 1.84
N GLU A 173 -3.83 -18.98 2.94
CA GLU A 173 -4.35 -20.35 2.90
C GLU A 173 -5.88 -20.29 2.80
N THR A 174 -6.43 -20.92 1.76
CA THR A 174 -7.86 -21.19 1.68
C THR A 174 -8.11 -22.49 2.44
N GLN A 175 -8.68 -22.42 3.64
CA GLN A 175 -9.17 -23.63 4.31
C GLN A 175 -10.28 -24.21 3.44
N GLY A 176 -10.05 -25.38 2.85
CA GLY A 176 -11.08 -26.10 2.12
C GLY A 176 -12.21 -26.46 3.08
N GLU A 177 -13.39 -25.88 2.85
CA GLU A 177 -14.65 -26.33 3.45
C GLU A 177 -15.07 -27.70 2.91
#